data_AF-A0A7V8X0C0-F1
#
_entry.id   AF-A0A7V8X0C0-F1
#
_cell.length_a   1.000
_cell.length_b   1.000
_cell.length_c   1.000
_cell.angle_alpha   90.00
_cell.angle_beta   90.00
_cell.angle_gamma   90.00
#
_symmetry.space_group_name_H-M   'P 1'
#
loop_
_entity.id
_entity.type
_entity.pdbx_description
1 polymer ?
#
loop_
_entity_poly.entity_id
_entity_poly.type
_entity_poly.pdbx_seq_one_letter_code
_entity_poly.pdbx_strand_id
1 'polypeptide(L)'
;GLAAARSRAEIQRYLGLRIRTLAAQGRPPDAQASIAKLSAAWHLKRTGELAVALQGAHGMLAGPDAPADGAWQQSFLGAPSIRIAGGSDEVQRNVIGERVLGLPAEPRVDKDVPFRSLTGAPEGAS
;
A
#
# COMPACT_ATOMS: atom_id res chain seq x y z
N GLY A 1 -6.71 -15.26 11.18
CA GLY A 1 -7.23 -15.17 12.56
C GLY A 1 -6.73 -13.91 13.27
N LEU A 2 -7.32 -13.61 14.43
CA LEU A 2 -7.08 -12.37 15.20
C LEU A 2 -5.62 -12.18 15.63
N ALA A 3 -4.94 -13.27 16.04
CA ALA A 3 -3.53 -13.22 16.42
C ALA A 3 -2.64 -12.64 15.29
N ALA A 4 -2.83 -13.11 14.05
CA ALA A 4 -2.09 -12.62 12.91
C ALA A 4 -2.41 -11.13 12.59
N ALA A 5 -3.64 -10.68 12.81
CA ALA A 5 -4.01 -9.27 12.67
C ALA A 5 -3.27 -8.40 13.69
N ARG A 6 -3.19 -8.86 14.95
CA ARG A 6 -2.43 -8.19 16.00
C ARG A 6 -0.93 -8.15 15.67
N SER A 7 -0.35 -9.27 15.24
CA SER A 7 1.07 -9.32 14.85
C SER A 7 1.38 -8.32 13.73
N ARG A 8 0.53 -8.22 12.70
CA ARG A 8 0.72 -7.21 11.64
C ARG A 8 0.63 -5.77 12.16
N ALA A 9 -0.31 -5.48 13.07
CA ALA A 9 -0.44 -4.16 13.66
C ALA A 9 0.81 -3.77 14.47
N GLU A 10 1.37 -4.71 15.23
CA GLU A 10 2.63 -4.49 15.96
C GLU A 10 3.81 -4.27 15.02
N ILE A 11 3.92 -5.07 13.95
CA ILE A 11 4.95 -4.87 12.93
C ILE A 11 4.87 -3.47 12.33
N GLN A 12 3.67 -3.01 11.95
CA GLN A 12 3.48 -1.64 11.45
C GLN A 12 3.89 -0.58 12.47
N ARG A 13 3.51 -0.76 13.74
CA ARG A 13 3.88 0.15 14.82
C ARG A 13 5.41 0.26 14.95
N TYR A 14 6.12 -0.87 14.97
CA TYR A 14 7.57 -0.89 15.05
C TYR A 14 8.25 -0.32 13.81
N LEU A 15 7.73 -0.58 12.60
CA LEU A 15 8.21 0.05 11.37
C LEU A 15 8.08 1.59 11.43
N GLY A 16 6.92 2.09 11.88
CA GLY A 16 6.69 3.53 12.05
C GLY A 16 7.59 4.16 13.11
N LEU A 17 7.87 3.45 14.21
CA LEU A 17 8.87 3.89 15.20
C LEU A 17 10.26 3.96 14.59
N ARG A 18 10.71 2.93 13.88
CA ARG A 18 12.02 2.90 13.22
C ARG A 18 12.20 4.06 12.23
N ILE A 19 11.19 4.32 11.40
CA ILE A 19 11.23 5.43 10.43
C ILE A 19 11.36 6.77 11.16
N ARG A 20 10.60 6.99 12.24
CA ARG A 20 10.72 8.21 13.06
C ARG A 20 12.08 8.35 13.72
N THR A 21 12.65 7.26 14.24
CA THR A 21 14.00 7.27 14.82
C THR A 21 15.06 7.62 13.78
N LEU A 22 15.00 7.04 12.57
CA LEU A 22 15.92 7.39 11.49
C LEU A 22 15.80 8.86 11.09
N ALA A 23 14.57 9.37 10.95
CA ALA A 23 14.32 10.78 10.66
C ALA A 23 14.90 11.71 11.74
N ALA A 24 14.73 11.37 13.03
CA ALA A 24 15.30 12.11 14.15
C ALA A 24 16.85 12.12 14.14
N GLN A 25 17.48 11.12 13.52
CA GLN A 25 18.93 11.06 13.32
C GLN A 25 19.40 11.79 12.05
N GLY A 26 18.52 12.52 11.35
CA GLY A 26 18.83 13.17 10.08
C GLY A 26 19.01 12.19 8.91
N ARG A 27 18.57 10.93 9.08
CA ARG A 27 18.67 9.89 8.04
C ARG A 27 17.31 9.76 7.34
N PRO A 28 17.15 10.28 6.11
CA PRO A 28 15.88 10.18 5.41
C PRO A 28 15.52 8.72 5.15
N PRO A 29 14.23 8.36 5.17
CA PRO A 29 13.80 7.01 4.82
C PRO A 29 14.10 6.75 3.35
N ASP A 30 14.93 5.74 3.08
CA ASP A 30 15.13 5.20 1.74
C ASP A 30 13.97 4.26 1.38
N ALA A 31 14.18 2.96 1.15
CA ALA A 31 13.10 2.02 0.86
C ALA A 31 12.15 1.73 2.04
N GLN A 32 12.41 2.28 3.23
CA GLN A 32 11.59 2.06 4.43
C GLN A 32 10.15 2.56 4.25
N ALA A 33 9.95 3.65 3.50
CA ALA A 33 8.62 4.15 3.17
C ALA A 33 7.85 3.15 2.29
N SER A 34 8.51 2.53 1.30
CA SER A 34 7.92 1.50 0.44
C SER A 34 7.54 0.25 1.23
N ILE A 35 8.40 -0.19 2.16
CA ILE A 35 8.11 -1.31 3.07
C ILE A 35 6.90 -0.99 3.96
N ALA A 36 6.87 0.19 4.57
CA ALA A 36 5.77 0.61 5.44
C ALA A 36 4.44 0.67 4.68
N LYS A 37 4.46 1.17 3.43
CA LYS A 37 3.27 1.22 2.59
C LYS A 37 2.73 -0.17 2.26
N LEU A 38 3.57 -1.09 1.80
CA LEU A 38 3.14 -2.47 1.50
C LEU A 38 2.60 -3.16 2.75
N SER A 39 3.28 -2.98 3.89
CA SER A 39 2.82 -3.49 5.19
C SER A 39 1.42 -2.96 5.55
N ALA A 40 1.16 -1.67 5.31
CA ALA A 40 -0.14 -1.06 5.53
C ALA A 40 -1.23 -1.57 4.60
N ALA A 41 -0.93 -1.69 3.30
CA ALA A 41 -1.87 -2.24 2.33
C ALA A 41 -2.27 -3.68 2.69
N TRP A 42 -1.31 -4.51 3.07
CA TRP A 42 -1.57 -5.89 3.49
C TRP A 42 -2.32 -5.96 4.82
N HIS A 43 -1.99 -5.09 5.78
CA HIS A 43 -2.72 -5.03 7.04
C HIS A 43 -4.19 -4.66 6.79
N LEU A 44 -4.45 -3.58 6.04
CA LEU A 44 -5.80 -3.13 5.72
C LEU A 44 -6.62 -4.23 5.03
N LYS A 45 -6.08 -4.83 3.97
CA LYS A 45 -6.75 -5.91 3.23
C LYS A 45 -7.09 -7.09 4.13
N ARG A 46 -6.08 -7.65 4.81
CA ARG A 46 -6.25 -8.89 5.59
C ARG A 46 -7.10 -8.68 6.84
N THR A 47 -7.07 -7.48 7.42
CA THR A 47 -7.88 -7.15 8.59
C THR A 47 -9.31 -6.85 8.17
N GLY A 48 -9.55 -6.13 7.06
CA GLY A 48 -10.88 -5.91 6.49
C GLY A 48 -11.57 -7.22 6.10
N GLU A 49 -10.86 -8.12 5.39
CA GLU A 49 -11.34 -9.47 5.05
C GLU A 49 -11.75 -10.26 6.30
N LEU A 50 -10.88 -10.26 7.32
CA LEU A 50 -11.16 -10.96 8.56
C LEU A 50 -12.36 -10.36 9.30
N ALA A 51 -12.44 -9.04 9.36
CA ALA A 51 -13.52 -8.36 10.08
C ALA A 51 -14.88 -8.62 9.43
N VAL A 52 -14.98 -8.51 8.10
CA VAL A 52 -16.21 -8.83 7.36
C VAL A 52 -16.57 -10.31 7.54
N ALA A 53 -15.60 -11.23 7.47
CA ALA A 53 -15.85 -12.66 7.68
C ALA A 53 -16.37 -12.98 9.09
N LEU A 54 -15.86 -12.31 10.13
CA LEU A 54 -16.29 -12.49 11.51
C LEU A 54 -17.72 -12.01 11.78
N GLN A 55 -18.26 -11.11 10.95
CA GLN A 55 -19.63 -10.60 11.07
C GLN A 55 -20.69 -11.57 10.53
N GLY A 56 -20.28 -12.64 9.83
CA GLY A 56 -21.20 -13.54 9.16
C GLY A 56 -22.07 -12.82 8.14
N ALA A 57 -23.38 -13.07 8.15
CA ALA A 57 -24.33 -12.46 7.22
C ALA A 57 -24.36 -10.91 7.31
N HIS A 58 -24.12 -10.34 8.49
CA HIS A 58 -24.08 -8.88 8.68
C HIS A 58 -22.92 -8.23 7.93
N GLY A 59 -21.90 -8.99 7.53
CA GLY A 59 -20.81 -8.51 6.69
C GLY A 59 -21.27 -7.98 5.32
N MET A 60 -22.48 -8.34 4.88
CA MET A 60 -23.08 -7.87 3.63
C MET A 60 -23.80 -6.52 3.75
N LEU A 61 -24.05 -6.03 4.97
CA LEU A 61 -24.66 -4.73 5.22
C LEU A 61 -23.64 -3.61 5.01
N ALA A 62 -24.09 -2.39 4.73
CA ALA A 62 -23.25 -1.19 4.66
C ALA A 62 -23.95 0.01 5.33
N GLY A 63 -23.17 1.02 5.71
CA GLY A 63 -23.71 2.21 6.36
C GLY A 63 -24.16 1.94 7.82
N PRO A 64 -25.08 2.74 8.37
CA PRO A 64 -25.49 2.67 9.78
C PRO A 64 -26.06 1.32 10.23
N ASP A 65 -26.60 0.53 9.30
CA ASP A 65 -27.16 -0.79 9.61
C ASP A 65 -26.08 -1.89 9.74
N ALA A 66 -24.85 -1.59 9.33
CA ALA A 66 -23.72 -2.51 9.45
C ALA A 66 -23.02 -2.38 10.80
N PRO A 67 -22.44 -3.46 11.34
CA PRO A 67 -21.61 -3.38 12.55
C PRO A 67 -20.51 -2.31 12.43
N ALA A 68 -20.36 -1.50 13.48
CA ALA A 68 -19.43 -0.37 13.51
C ALA A 68 -19.67 0.65 12.37
N ASP A 69 -20.95 0.93 12.08
CA ASP A 69 -21.41 1.89 11.06
C ASP A 69 -20.79 1.66 9.67
N GLY A 70 -20.47 0.39 9.36
CA GLY A 70 -19.88 0.00 8.08
C GLY A 70 -18.38 0.26 7.94
N ALA A 71 -17.67 0.64 9.01
CA ALA A 71 -16.24 0.97 8.94
C ALA A 71 -15.37 -0.19 8.39
N TRP A 72 -15.74 -1.43 8.70
CA TRP A 72 -15.04 -2.62 8.22
C TRP A 72 -15.31 -2.91 6.74
N GLN A 73 -16.53 -2.64 6.28
CA GLN A 73 -16.91 -2.74 4.88
C GLN A 73 -16.20 -1.66 4.05
N GLN A 74 -16.12 -0.43 4.54
CA GLN A 74 -15.33 0.62 3.91
C GLN A 74 -13.85 0.22 3.81
N SER A 75 -13.29 -0.35 4.87
CA SER A 75 -11.90 -0.86 4.87
C SER A 75 -11.71 -2.00 3.87
N PHE A 76 -12.65 -2.95 3.80
CA PHE A 76 -12.61 -4.08 2.87
C PHE A 76 -12.73 -3.63 1.40
N LEU A 77 -13.74 -2.82 1.10
CA LEU A 77 -14.02 -2.30 -0.24
C LEU A 77 -12.96 -1.29 -0.70
N GLY A 78 -12.35 -0.55 0.23
CA GLY A 78 -11.25 0.38 -0.05
C GLY A 78 -9.88 -0.29 -0.17
N ALA A 79 -9.71 -1.53 0.28
CA ALA A 79 -8.41 -2.21 0.25
C ALA A 79 -7.78 -2.37 -1.15
N PRO A 80 -8.52 -2.48 -2.27
CA PRO A 80 -7.90 -2.46 -3.60
C PRO A 80 -7.31 -1.11 -3.98
N SER A 81 -7.89 0.01 -3.54
CA SER A 81 -7.46 1.35 -3.97
C SER A 81 -6.07 1.70 -3.43
N ILE A 82 -5.77 1.34 -2.18
CA ILE A 82 -4.46 1.60 -1.55
C ILE A 82 -3.29 0.89 -2.25
N ARG A 83 -3.58 -0.20 -2.98
CA ARG A 83 -2.60 -1.00 -3.73
C ARG A 83 -2.22 -0.37 -5.08
N ILE A 84 -2.93 0.67 -5.49
CA ILE A 84 -2.73 1.39 -6.76
C ILE A 84 -2.35 2.84 -6.48
N ALA A 85 -3.07 3.49 -5.55
CA ALA A 85 -2.87 4.89 -5.22
C ALA A 85 -1.50 5.16 -4.61
N GLY A 86 -0.80 6.20 -5.10
CA GLY A 86 0.51 6.62 -4.58
C GLY A 86 1.65 5.64 -4.87
N GLY A 87 1.56 4.89 -5.98
CA GLY A 87 2.52 3.86 -6.42
C GLY A 87 1.97 2.45 -6.20
N SER A 88 1.86 1.64 -7.25
CA SER A 88 1.28 0.31 -7.10
C SER A 88 2.12 -0.58 -6.17
N ASP A 89 1.56 -1.69 -5.69
CA ASP A 89 2.34 -2.66 -4.91
C ASP A 89 3.59 -3.13 -5.68
N GLU A 90 3.49 -3.28 -7.00
CA GLU A 90 4.57 -3.67 -7.90
C GLU A 90 5.66 -2.60 -7.94
N VAL A 91 5.30 -1.32 -8.10
CA VAL A 91 6.25 -0.20 -8.04
C VAL A 91 7.00 -0.19 -6.70
N GLN A 92 6.29 -0.42 -5.59
CA GLN A 92 6.93 -0.45 -4.27
C GLN A 92 7.85 -1.66 -4.10
N ARG A 93 7.50 -2.82 -4.67
CA ARG A 93 8.39 -3.99 -4.69
C ARG A 93 9.62 -3.75 -5.54
N ASN A 94 9.50 -3.06 -6.67
CA ASN A 94 10.64 -2.67 -7.51
C ASN A 94 11.59 -1.75 -6.74
N VAL A 95 11.08 -0.72 -6.06
CA VAL A 95 11.91 0.16 -5.21
C VAL A 95 12.66 -0.64 -4.14
N ILE A 96 12.02 -1.63 -3.51
CA ILE A 96 12.68 -2.50 -2.53
C ILE A 96 13.74 -3.39 -3.22
N GLY A 97 13.41 -3.98 -4.37
CA GLY A 97 14.32 -4.81 -5.15
C GLY A 97 15.60 -4.07 -5.53
N GLU A 98 15.46 -2.88 -6.10
CA GLU A 98 16.61 -2.06 -6.53
C GLU A 98 17.42 -1.54 -5.33
N ARG A 99 16.76 -0.94 -4.33
CA ARG A 99 17.46 -0.20 -3.27
C ARG A 99 17.88 -1.03 -2.07
N VAL A 100 17.20 -2.14 -1.79
CA VAL A 100 17.52 -3.03 -0.66
C VAL A 100 18.26 -4.26 -1.14
N LEU A 101 17.80 -4.88 -2.23
CA LEU A 101 18.35 -6.14 -2.72
C LEU A 101 19.41 -5.95 -3.83
N GLY A 102 19.58 -4.74 -4.35
CA GLY A 102 20.54 -4.45 -5.42
C GLY A 102 20.18 -5.10 -6.75
N LEU A 103 18.90 -5.43 -6.97
CA LEU A 103 18.44 -6.02 -8.22
C LEU A 103 18.53 -4.98 -9.36
N PRO A 104 18.79 -5.42 -10.60
CA PRO A 104 18.70 -4.54 -11.76
C PRO A 104 17.33 -3.88 -11.86
N ALA A 105 17.32 -2.61 -12.26
CA ALA A 105 16.08 -1.90 -12.52
C ALA A 105 15.32 -2.55 -13.69
N GLU A 106 13.99 -2.47 -13.64
CA GLU A 106 13.15 -2.97 -14.73
C GLU A 106 13.46 -2.20 -16.03
N PRO A 107 13.57 -2.88 -17.19
CA PRO A 107 13.85 -2.22 -18.46
C PRO A 107 12.76 -1.19 -18.78
N ARG A 108 13.16 0.08 -18.89
CA ARG A 108 12.26 1.19 -19.25
C ARG A 108 12.76 1.85 -20.53
N VAL A 109 12.03 1.65 -21.61
CA VAL A 109 12.34 2.21 -22.95
C VAL A 109 12.11 3.71 -23.03
N ASP A 110 11.37 4.26 -22.08
CA ASP A 110 10.86 5.64 -22.04
C ASP A 110 11.52 6.50 -20.95
N LYS A 111 12.45 5.94 -20.16
CA LYS A 111 12.99 6.60 -18.96
C LYS A 111 13.59 7.98 -19.22
N ASP A 112 14.21 8.15 -20.38
CA ASP A 112 14.90 9.38 -20.78
C ASP A 112 14.16 10.13 -21.91
N VAL A 113 12.95 9.67 -22.25
CA VAL A 113 12.14 10.24 -23.32
C VAL A 113 11.02 11.07 -22.68
N PRO A 114 10.94 12.39 -22.97
CA PRO A 114 9.81 13.20 -22.51
C PRO A 114 8.48 12.61 -22.99
N PHE A 115 7.43 12.68 -22.18
CA PHE A 115 6.12 12.07 -22.49
C PHE A 115 5.59 12.41 -23.88
N ARG A 116 5.76 13.66 -24.33
CA ARG A 116 5.37 14.14 -25.67
C ARG A 116 6.11 13.48 -26.85
N SER A 117 7.23 12.83 -26.57
CA SER A 117 8.10 12.19 -27.55
C SER A 117 7.92 10.67 -27.56
N LEU A 118 6.97 10.14 -26.79
CA LEU A 118 6.56 8.75 -26.82
C LEU A 118 5.62 8.53 -28.02
N THR A 119 5.92 7.53 -28.84
CA THR A 119 5.09 7.15 -29.99
C THR A 119 3.69 6.74 -29.52
N GLY A 120 2.68 7.56 -29.82
CA GLY A 120 1.28 7.33 -29.44
C GLY A 120 0.62 8.45 -28.62
N ALA A 121 1.33 9.54 -28.27
CA ALA A 121 0.69 10.73 -27.71
C ALA A 121 -0.30 11.33 -28.74
N PRO A 122 -1.55 11.68 -28.36
CA PRO A 122 -2.48 12.29 -29.30
C PRO A 122 -1.89 13.61 -29.81
N GLU A 123 -1.78 13.74 -31.14
CA GLU A 123 -1.41 15.00 -31.78
C GLU A 123 -2.43 16.07 -31.36
N GLY A 124 -2.01 17.07 -30.57
CA GLY A 124 -2.82 18.28 -30.34
C GLY A 124 -3.09 18.71 -28.91
N ALA A 125 -2.46 18.14 -27.88
CA ALA A 125 -2.52 18.74 -26.53
C ALA A 125 -1.47 19.87 -26.41
N SER A 126 -1.85 21.08 -26.83
CA SER A 126 -1.23 22.35 -26.43
C SER A 126 -2.24 23.21 -25.70
#